data_AF-A0A6J4KTM2-F1
#
_entry.id   AF-A0A6J4KTM2-F1
#
_cell.length_a   1.000
_cell.length_b   1.000
_cell.length_c   1.000
_cell.angle_alpha   90.00
_cell.angle_beta   90.00
_cell.angle_gamma   90.00
#
_symmetry.space_group_name_H-M   'P 1'
#
loop_
_entity.id
_entity.type
_entity.pdbx_description
1 polymer ?
#
loop_
_entity_poly.entity_id
_entity_poly.type
_entity_poly.pdbx_seq_one_letter_code
_entity_poly.pdbx_strand_id
1 'polypeptide(L)'
;ALAGHAALFTLVLRREWRPLVAVPVALSLATAAAWSWVLLAVRPHYDYPPFATPAALAAAATVAAACAASWLVARRAVRDGGGLGARGVLVVGAVGPALAVLWGTQELAYAVSPAVATFALIAFWAAAGVAAILVGRGRGIAAARQAGLGLSILAALKAVGQASDERSIGLRVGSYLLVGVFLLAVAYWYRAVPDAEEQQPRPA
;
A
#
# COMPACT_ATOMS: atom_id res chain seq x y z
N ALA A 1 13.03 -0.68 -20.97
CA ALA A 1 13.30 0.68 -21.50
C ALA A 1 12.41 1.77 -20.86
N LEU A 2 11.07 1.67 -20.97
CA LEU A 2 10.13 2.69 -20.45
C LEU A 2 10.23 2.96 -18.94
N ALA A 3 10.33 1.93 -18.10
CA ALA A 3 10.52 2.08 -16.65
C ALA A 3 11.85 2.78 -16.30
N GLY A 4 12.90 2.56 -17.10
CA GLY A 4 14.18 3.25 -16.96
C GLY A 4 14.07 4.74 -17.31
N HIS A 5 13.30 5.09 -18.32
CA HIS A 5 13.02 6.49 -18.66
C HIS A 5 12.22 7.18 -17.56
N ALA A 6 11.19 6.52 -17.02
CA ALA A 6 10.42 7.05 -15.89
C ALA A 6 11.31 7.30 -14.66
N ALA A 7 12.17 6.35 -14.29
CA ALA A 7 13.11 6.52 -13.18
C ALA A 7 14.10 7.68 -13.43
N LEU A 8 14.62 7.79 -14.66
CA LEU A 8 15.53 8.86 -15.06
C LEU A 8 14.85 10.23 -15.02
N PHE A 9 13.61 10.35 -15.49
CA PHE A 9 12.81 11.57 -15.37
C PHE A 9 12.50 11.91 -13.90
N THR A 10 12.33 10.91 -13.04
CA THR A 10 12.15 11.15 -11.59
C THR A 10 13.42 11.71 -10.95
N LEU A 11 14.60 11.23 -11.37
CA LEU A 11 15.90 11.75 -10.94
C LEU A 11 16.14 13.16 -11.47
N VAL A 12 15.74 13.45 -12.70
CA VAL A 12 15.79 14.81 -13.28
C VAL A 12 14.89 15.75 -12.50
N LEU A 13 13.64 15.35 -12.17
CA LEU A 13 12.74 16.12 -11.32
C LEU A 13 13.30 16.35 -9.90
N ARG A 14 14.13 15.42 -9.39
CA ARG A 14 14.82 15.64 -8.12
C ARG A 14 15.85 16.76 -8.23
N ARG A 15 16.56 16.86 -9.37
CA ARG A 15 17.70 17.77 -9.60
C ARG A 15 17.29 19.16 -10.12
N GLU A 16 16.35 19.24 -11.05
CA GLU A 16 15.91 20.49 -11.66
C GLU A 16 14.40 20.65 -11.52
N TRP A 17 13.96 21.57 -10.65
CA TRP A 17 12.55 21.89 -10.50
C TRP A 17 12.15 23.04 -11.39
N ARG A 18 11.53 22.70 -12.52
CA ARG A 18 10.78 23.63 -13.36
C ARG A 18 9.38 23.03 -13.60
N PRO A 19 8.30 23.81 -13.51
CA PRO A 19 6.94 23.30 -13.74
C PRO A 19 6.77 22.66 -15.13
N LEU A 20 7.53 23.15 -16.12
CA LEU A 20 7.63 22.57 -17.46
C LEU A 20 8.17 21.13 -17.48
N VAL A 21 8.94 20.70 -16.48
CA VAL A 21 9.50 19.34 -16.35
C VAL A 21 8.48 18.38 -15.70
N ALA A 22 7.49 18.90 -14.96
CA ALA A 22 6.46 18.06 -14.33
C ALA A 22 5.54 17.37 -15.36
N VAL A 23 5.22 18.06 -16.47
CA VAL A 23 4.38 17.53 -17.55
C VAL A 23 5.00 16.30 -18.22
N PRO A 24 6.26 16.33 -18.73
CA PRO A 24 6.87 15.15 -19.34
C PRO A 24 7.11 14.02 -18.32
N VAL A 25 7.39 14.33 -17.05
CA VAL A 25 7.48 13.31 -15.98
C VAL A 25 6.13 12.61 -15.80
N ALA A 26 5.04 13.36 -15.68
CA ALA A 26 3.70 12.80 -15.54
C ALA A 26 3.29 11.95 -16.75
N LEU A 27 3.55 12.43 -17.97
CA LEU A 27 3.27 11.68 -19.20
C LEU A 27 4.11 10.39 -19.30
N SER A 28 5.40 10.46 -18.96
CA SER A 28 6.28 9.28 -18.96
C SER A 28 5.86 8.24 -17.92
N LEU A 29 5.39 8.67 -16.75
CA LEU A 29 4.86 7.78 -15.71
C LEU A 29 3.52 7.16 -16.13
N ALA A 30 2.62 7.96 -16.72
CA ALA A 30 1.32 7.48 -17.18
C ALA A 30 1.48 6.42 -18.30
N THR A 31 2.35 6.70 -19.27
CA THR A 31 2.65 5.75 -20.36
C THR A 31 3.34 4.49 -19.84
N ALA A 32 4.32 4.62 -18.95
CA ALA A 32 4.99 3.46 -18.35
C ALA A 32 4.03 2.63 -17.47
N ALA A 33 3.13 3.28 -16.72
CA ALA A 33 2.10 2.62 -15.93
C ALA A 33 1.12 1.85 -16.83
N ALA A 34 0.56 2.50 -17.85
CA ALA A 34 -0.35 1.87 -18.80
C ALA A 34 0.31 0.66 -19.50
N TRP A 35 1.56 0.82 -19.93
CA TRP A 35 2.30 -0.26 -20.59
C TRP A 35 2.58 -1.42 -19.65
N SER A 36 3.01 -1.13 -18.41
CA SER A 36 3.19 -2.17 -17.40
C SER A 36 1.88 -2.90 -17.13
N TRP A 37 0.75 -2.20 -17.10
CA TRP A 37 -0.56 -2.80 -16.86
C TRP A 37 -0.96 -3.79 -17.98
N VAL A 38 -0.72 -3.43 -19.23
CA VAL A 38 -0.93 -4.32 -20.37
C VAL A 38 -0.06 -5.58 -20.26
N LEU A 39 1.22 -5.42 -19.89
CA LEU A 39 2.12 -6.55 -19.68
C LEU A 39 1.66 -7.49 -18.56
N LEU A 40 1.05 -6.96 -17.50
CA LEU A 40 0.48 -7.77 -16.43
C LEU A 40 -0.78 -8.52 -16.90
N ALA A 41 -1.63 -7.87 -17.71
CA ALA A 41 -2.91 -8.40 -18.17
C ALA A 41 -2.80 -9.54 -19.20
N VAL A 42 -1.71 -9.59 -19.97
CA VAL A 42 -1.49 -10.63 -20.99
C VAL A 42 -0.94 -11.94 -20.38
N ARG A 43 -0.62 -11.96 -19.08
CA ARG A 43 -0.04 -13.15 -18.44
C ARG A 43 -1.06 -14.29 -18.27
N PRO A 44 -0.65 -15.55 -18.45
CA PRO A 44 -1.50 -16.69 -18.15
C PRO A 44 -1.83 -16.73 -16.66
N HIS A 45 -3.10 -16.92 -16.33
CA HIS A 45 -3.58 -16.96 -14.95
C HIS A 45 -3.08 -18.23 -14.24
N TYR A 46 -2.59 -18.08 -13.00
CA TYR A 46 -2.17 -19.17 -12.10
C TYR A 46 -0.96 -20.00 -12.54
N ASP A 47 -0.16 -19.51 -13.50
CA ASP A 47 0.98 -20.27 -14.04
C ASP A 47 2.31 -19.52 -13.92
N TYR A 48 2.43 -18.65 -12.92
CA TYR A 48 3.66 -17.88 -12.69
C TYR A 48 3.97 -17.64 -11.21
N PRO A 49 5.27 -17.55 -10.86
CA PRO A 49 5.70 -17.08 -9.55
C PRO A 49 5.45 -15.56 -9.43
N PRO A 50 4.76 -15.09 -8.37
CA PRO A 50 4.49 -13.67 -8.17
C PRO A 50 5.80 -12.89 -7.97
N PHE A 51 5.84 -11.64 -8.44
CA PHE A 51 6.98 -10.72 -8.30
C PHE A 51 8.30 -11.11 -9.00
N ALA A 52 8.43 -12.34 -9.50
CA ALA A 52 9.65 -12.82 -10.16
C ALA A 52 9.64 -12.65 -11.69
N THR A 53 8.50 -12.23 -12.27
CA THR A 53 8.39 -12.08 -13.72
C THR A 53 8.99 -10.74 -14.21
N PRO A 54 9.51 -10.68 -15.45
CA PRO A 54 10.00 -9.43 -16.02
C PRO A 54 8.93 -8.32 -16.05
N ALA A 55 7.66 -8.70 -16.28
CA ALA A 55 6.52 -7.78 -16.23
C ALA A 55 6.31 -7.23 -14.81
N ALA A 56 6.42 -8.09 -13.78
CA ALA A 56 6.32 -7.67 -12.39
C ALA A 56 7.45 -6.71 -11.99
N LEU A 57 8.68 -6.95 -12.45
CA LEU A 57 9.82 -6.07 -12.20
C LEU A 57 9.66 -4.71 -12.90
N ALA A 58 9.14 -4.70 -14.14
CA ALA A 58 8.84 -3.47 -14.85
C ALA A 58 7.76 -2.65 -14.11
N ALA A 59 6.70 -3.32 -13.64
CA ALA A 59 5.65 -2.69 -12.84
C ALA A 59 6.16 -2.21 -11.46
N ALA A 60 7.05 -2.97 -10.81
CA ALA A 60 7.68 -2.55 -9.56
C ALA A 60 8.50 -1.27 -9.75
N ALA A 61 9.26 -1.17 -10.85
CA ALA A 61 10.05 0.01 -11.17
C ALA A 61 9.16 1.24 -11.46
N THR A 62 8.04 1.08 -12.18
CA THR A 62 7.10 2.19 -12.44
C THR A 62 6.40 2.65 -11.18
N VAL A 63 5.97 1.72 -10.32
CA VAL A 63 5.41 2.03 -9.00
C VAL A 63 6.43 2.75 -8.12
N ALA A 64 7.67 2.29 -8.08
CA ALA A 64 8.74 2.94 -7.29
C ALA A 64 8.99 4.37 -7.77
N ALA A 65 9.03 4.59 -9.09
CA ALA A 65 9.15 5.92 -9.68
C ALA A 65 7.94 6.81 -9.34
N ALA A 66 6.71 6.26 -9.38
CA ALA A 66 5.50 6.98 -9.00
C ALA A 66 5.50 7.37 -7.51
N CYS A 67 5.93 6.48 -6.62
CA CYS A 67 6.11 6.75 -5.18
C CYS A 67 7.14 7.85 -4.93
N ALA A 68 8.28 7.81 -5.63
CA ALA A 68 9.30 8.84 -5.50
C ALA A 68 8.78 10.19 -6.01
N ALA A 69 8.11 10.21 -7.17
CA ALA A 69 7.52 11.41 -7.75
C ALA A 69 6.45 12.02 -6.82
N SER A 70 5.48 11.22 -6.36
CA SER A 70 4.40 11.68 -5.49
C SER A 70 4.93 12.26 -4.19
N TRP A 71 5.94 11.63 -3.61
CA TRP A 71 6.58 12.08 -2.38
C TRP A 71 7.37 13.38 -2.57
N LEU A 72 8.13 13.50 -3.65
CA LEU A 72 8.89 14.71 -3.96
C LEU A 72 7.97 15.91 -4.22
N VAL A 73 6.90 15.70 -5.00
CA VAL A 73 5.90 16.75 -5.28
C VAL A 73 5.17 17.16 -4.01
N ALA A 74 4.71 16.21 -3.20
CA ALA A 74 4.04 16.51 -1.93
C ALA A 74 4.95 17.26 -0.95
N ARG A 75 6.24 16.88 -0.84
CA ARG A 75 7.20 17.58 0.03
C ARG A 75 7.46 19.02 -0.41
N ARG A 76 7.55 19.27 -1.71
CA ARG A 76 7.76 20.62 -2.23
C ARG A 76 6.51 21.49 -2.11
N ALA A 77 5.33 20.95 -2.39
CA ALA A 77 4.07 21.67 -2.17
C ALA A 77 3.91 22.16 -0.72
N VAL A 78 4.39 21.38 0.27
CA VAL A 78 4.43 21.82 1.68
C VAL A 78 5.50 22.88 1.94
N ARG A 79 6.70 22.74 1.36
CA ARG A 79 7.84 23.67 1.59
C ARG A 79 7.65 25.02 0.93
N ASP A 80 7.19 25.03 -0.31
CA ASP A 80 7.11 26.23 -1.13
C ASP A 80 5.80 27.00 -0.86
N GLY A 81 4.93 26.49 0.03
CA GLY A 81 3.60 27.04 0.32
C GLY A 81 2.68 27.10 -0.90
N GLY A 82 3.05 26.42 -2.00
CA GLY A 82 2.52 26.69 -3.33
C GLY A 82 1.21 25.98 -3.60
N GLY A 83 0.17 26.77 -3.91
CA GLY A 83 -1.03 26.47 -4.72
C GLY A 83 -1.96 25.31 -4.32
N LEU A 84 -1.42 24.20 -3.85
CA LEU A 84 -2.13 23.02 -3.40
C LEU A 84 -2.41 23.17 -1.90
N GLY A 85 -3.68 23.29 -1.53
CA GLY A 85 -4.10 23.21 -0.13
C GLY A 85 -3.72 21.86 0.50
N ALA A 86 -3.84 21.75 1.84
CA ALA A 86 -3.47 20.54 2.59
C ALA A 86 -4.08 19.23 2.04
N ARG A 87 -5.32 19.30 1.52
CA ARG A 87 -5.97 18.16 0.83
C ARG A 87 -5.27 17.78 -0.48
N GLY A 88 -4.84 18.75 -1.28
CA GLY A 88 -4.14 18.50 -2.55
C GLY A 88 -2.80 17.80 -2.34
N VAL A 89 -2.03 18.23 -1.33
CA VAL A 89 -0.78 17.57 -0.92
C VAL A 89 -1.04 16.11 -0.50
N LEU A 90 -2.11 15.87 0.25
CA LEU A 90 -2.53 14.54 0.69
C LEU A 90 -2.87 13.64 -0.49
N VAL A 91 -3.70 14.13 -1.41
CA VAL A 91 -4.12 13.40 -2.61
C VAL A 91 -2.91 13.06 -3.47
N VAL A 92 -2.08 14.04 -3.80
CA VAL A 92 -0.87 13.83 -4.62
C VAL A 92 0.08 12.85 -3.95
N GLY A 93 0.33 13.01 -2.64
CA GLY A 93 1.19 12.12 -1.88
C GLY A 93 0.69 10.67 -1.81
N ALA A 94 -0.64 10.47 -1.89
CA ALA A 94 -1.27 9.15 -1.85
C ALA A 94 -1.23 8.40 -3.19
N VAL A 95 -1.00 9.08 -4.33
CA VAL A 95 -1.03 8.45 -5.68
C VAL A 95 -0.05 7.30 -5.80
N GLY A 96 1.22 7.51 -5.46
CA GLY A 96 2.25 6.47 -5.53
C GLY A 96 1.93 5.26 -4.65
N PRO A 97 1.66 5.44 -3.34
CA PRO A 97 1.23 4.35 -2.47
C PRO A 97 -0.02 3.61 -2.96
N ALA A 98 -1.01 4.31 -3.50
CA ALA A 98 -2.21 3.68 -4.05
C ALA A 98 -1.89 2.79 -5.26
N LEU A 99 -1.02 3.25 -6.15
CA LEU A 99 -0.53 2.43 -7.27
C LEU A 99 0.25 1.20 -6.79
N ALA A 100 1.03 1.33 -5.71
CA ALA A 100 1.75 0.20 -5.12
C ALA A 100 0.80 -0.88 -4.58
N VAL A 101 -0.27 -0.47 -3.88
CA VAL A 101 -1.31 -1.39 -3.40
C VAL A 101 -2.03 -2.05 -4.56
N LEU A 102 -2.38 -1.28 -5.59
CA LEU A 102 -3.08 -1.79 -6.77
C LEU A 102 -2.22 -2.83 -7.53
N TRP A 103 -0.94 -2.55 -7.71
CA TRP A 103 0.01 -3.48 -8.32
C TRP A 103 0.16 -4.77 -7.52
N GLY A 104 0.39 -4.67 -6.19
CA GLY A 104 0.51 -5.85 -5.34
C GLY A 104 -0.76 -6.70 -5.31
N THR A 105 -1.94 -6.06 -5.37
CA THR A 105 -3.23 -6.75 -5.49
C THR A 105 -3.31 -7.54 -6.80
N GLN A 106 -2.95 -6.92 -7.93
CA GLN A 106 -2.96 -7.58 -9.24
C GLN A 106 -1.99 -8.76 -9.32
N GLU A 107 -0.76 -8.61 -8.81
CA GLU A 107 0.23 -9.69 -8.75
C GLU A 107 -0.28 -10.90 -7.96
N LEU A 108 -0.93 -10.66 -6.82
CA LEU A 108 -1.38 -11.73 -5.92
C LEU A 108 -2.70 -12.37 -6.35
N ALA A 109 -3.56 -11.64 -7.06
CA ALA A 109 -4.90 -12.12 -7.46
C ALA A 109 -4.86 -13.35 -8.40
N TYR A 110 -3.78 -13.51 -9.15
CA TYR A 110 -3.64 -14.57 -10.16
C TYR A 110 -2.37 -15.39 -9.99
N ALA A 111 -1.74 -15.32 -8.82
CA ALA A 111 -0.50 -16.02 -8.51
C ALA A 111 -0.75 -17.49 -8.14
N VAL A 112 0.06 -18.40 -8.70
CA VAL A 112 0.24 -19.81 -8.30
C VAL A 112 -1.00 -20.70 -8.37
N SER A 113 -2.06 -20.41 -7.60
CA SER A 113 -3.33 -21.14 -7.60
C SER A 113 -4.43 -20.29 -6.95
N PRO A 114 -5.72 -20.59 -7.20
CA PRO A 114 -6.83 -19.81 -6.63
C PRO A 114 -6.81 -19.71 -5.10
N ALA A 115 -6.50 -20.81 -4.41
CA ALA A 115 -6.46 -20.85 -2.94
C ALA A 115 -5.28 -20.03 -2.37
N VAL A 116 -4.09 -20.16 -2.97
CA VAL A 116 -2.89 -19.40 -2.57
C VAL A 116 -3.06 -17.92 -2.86
N ALA A 117 -3.59 -17.57 -4.03
CA ALA A 117 -3.89 -16.20 -4.44
C ALA A 117 -4.80 -15.51 -3.44
N THR A 118 -5.87 -16.16 -3.00
CA THR A 118 -6.81 -15.50 -2.09
C THR A 118 -6.25 -15.34 -0.69
N PHE A 119 -5.53 -16.34 -0.18
CA PHE A 119 -4.83 -16.20 1.10
C PHE A 119 -3.78 -15.08 1.06
N ALA A 120 -2.98 -15.02 0.00
CA ALA A 120 -1.95 -14.00 -0.15
C ALA A 120 -2.56 -12.60 -0.29
N LEU A 121 -3.67 -12.45 -1.03
CA LEU A 121 -4.42 -11.20 -1.10
C LEU A 121 -4.88 -10.74 0.28
N ILE A 122 -5.40 -11.66 1.10
CA ILE A 122 -5.90 -11.31 2.43
C ILE A 122 -4.76 -10.89 3.35
N ALA A 123 -3.66 -11.64 3.37
CA ALA A 123 -2.47 -11.26 4.11
C ALA A 123 -1.91 -9.90 3.64
N PHE A 124 -1.93 -9.66 2.33
CA PHE A 124 -1.49 -8.40 1.73
C PHE A 124 -2.38 -7.22 2.15
N TRP A 125 -3.70 -7.35 2.10
CA TRP A 125 -4.63 -6.31 2.54
C TRP A 125 -4.53 -6.02 4.05
N ALA A 126 -4.34 -7.07 4.85
CA ALA A 126 -4.09 -6.92 6.29
C ALA A 126 -2.78 -6.15 6.56
N ALA A 127 -1.68 -6.54 5.89
CA ALA A 127 -0.39 -5.85 6.01
C ALA A 127 -0.46 -4.40 5.50
N ALA A 128 -1.15 -4.15 4.39
CA ALA A 128 -1.36 -2.82 3.84
C ALA A 128 -2.17 -1.93 4.80
N GLY A 129 -3.21 -2.47 5.44
CA GLY A 129 -3.98 -1.75 6.45
C GLY A 129 -3.16 -1.41 7.69
N VAL A 130 -2.34 -2.34 8.20
CA VAL A 130 -1.41 -2.08 9.30
C VAL A 130 -0.38 -1.01 8.93
N ALA A 131 0.19 -1.08 7.71
CA ALA A 131 1.11 -0.05 7.22
C ALA A 131 0.44 1.33 7.13
N ALA A 132 -0.82 1.40 6.68
CA ALA A 132 -1.60 2.64 6.65
C ALA A 132 -1.82 3.22 8.06
N ILE A 133 -2.05 2.38 9.08
CA ILE A 133 -2.16 2.80 10.48
C ILE A 133 -0.82 3.38 10.99
N LEU A 134 0.29 2.69 10.74
CA LEU A 134 1.62 3.13 11.16
C LEU A 134 1.98 4.49 10.53
N VAL A 135 1.71 4.63 9.23
CA VAL A 135 1.94 5.88 8.49
C VAL A 135 1.00 6.99 8.96
N GLY A 136 -0.29 6.69 9.18
CA GLY A 136 -1.27 7.65 9.69
C GLY A 136 -0.93 8.15 11.10
N ARG A 137 -0.38 7.27 11.95
CA ARG A 137 0.16 7.62 13.28
C ARG A 137 1.38 8.52 13.17
N GLY A 138 2.35 8.19 12.31
CA GLY A 138 3.54 9.03 12.12
C GLY A 138 3.25 10.42 11.55
N ARG A 139 2.08 10.61 10.93
CA ARG A 139 1.67 11.89 10.30
C ARG A 139 0.50 12.60 10.99
N GLY A 140 -0.05 12.05 12.07
CA GLY A 140 -1.19 12.64 12.79
C GLY A 140 -2.52 12.65 12.01
N ILE A 141 -2.70 11.77 11.02
CA ILE A 141 -3.88 11.75 10.14
C ILE A 141 -4.88 10.72 10.66
N ALA A 142 -5.93 11.17 11.36
CA ALA A 142 -6.96 10.30 11.93
C ALA A 142 -7.72 9.49 10.88
N ALA A 143 -8.04 10.09 9.73
CA ALA A 143 -8.75 9.42 8.63
C ALA A 143 -7.97 8.24 8.04
N ALA A 144 -6.64 8.36 7.92
CA ALA A 144 -5.78 7.28 7.43
C ALA A 144 -5.73 6.09 8.41
N ARG A 145 -5.80 6.38 9.71
CA ARG A 145 -5.87 5.35 10.76
C ARG A 145 -7.20 4.60 10.71
N GLN A 146 -8.32 5.30 10.62
CA GLN A 146 -9.64 4.68 10.55
C GLN A 146 -9.84 3.85 9.28
N ALA A 147 -9.40 4.39 8.13
CA ALA A 147 -9.43 3.66 6.86
C ALA A 147 -8.54 2.40 6.91
N GLY A 148 -7.31 2.51 7.44
CA GLY A 148 -6.41 1.38 7.59
C GLY A 148 -6.93 0.31 8.56
N LEU A 149 -7.59 0.71 9.65
CA LEU A 149 -8.21 -0.19 10.62
C LEU A 149 -9.38 -0.96 9.99
N GLY A 150 -10.30 -0.26 9.33
CA GLY A 150 -11.44 -0.89 8.65
C GLY A 150 -10.98 -1.89 7.58
N LEU A 151 -9.99 -1.50 6.78
CA LEU A 151 -9.40 -2.36 5.74
C LEU A 151 -8.77 -3.63 6.34
N SER A 152 -8.04 -3.50 7.45
CA SER A 152 -7.38 -4.63 8.13
C SER A 152 -8.41 -5.59 8.73
N ILE A 153 -9.47 -5.06 9.34
CA ILE A 153 -10.55 -5.87 9.93
C ILE A 153 -11.31 -6.62 8.84
N LEU A 154 -11.67 -5.95 7.73
CA LEU A 154 -12.34 -6.59 6.61
C LEU A 154 -11.48 -7.69 5.98
N ALA A 155 -10.18 -7.46 5.84
CA ALA A 155 -9.24 -8.48 5.37
C ALA A 155 -9.20 -9.68 6.33
N ALA A 156 -9.07 -9.44 7.64
CA ALA A 156 -9.05 -10.49 8.65
C ALA A 156 -10.34 -11.33 8.67
N LEU A 157 -11.51 -10.68 8.60
CA LEU A 157 -12.80 -11.37 8.53
C LEU A 157 -12.92 -12.22 7.25
N LYS A 158 -12.48 -11.69 6.12
CA LYS A 158 -12.43 -12.43 4.86
C LYS A 158 -11.48 -13.64 4.94
N ALA A 159 -10.36 -13.51 5.65
CA ALA A 159 -9.41 -14.60 5.94
C ALA A 159 -10.09 -15.76 6.66
N VAL A 160 -10.78 -15.44 7.75
CA VAL A 160 -11.44 -16.42 8.60
C VAL A 160 -12.55 -17.15 7.84
N GLY A 161 -13.34 -16.42 7.05
CA GLY A 161 -14.37 -17.02 6.19
C GLY A 161 -13.78 -18.02 5.20
N GLN A 162 -12.71 -17.64 4.49
CA GLN A 162 -12.10 -18.51 3.49
C GLN A 162 -11.33 -19.70 4.08
N ALA A 163 -10.65 -19.50 5.20
CA ALA A 163 -9.94 -20.55 5.91
C ALA A 163 -10.88 -21.64 6.47
N SER A 164 -12.15 -21.30 6.68
CA SER A 164 -13.16 -22.23 7.20
C SER A 164 -13.67 -23.22 6.16
N ASP A 165 -13.58 -22.87 4.87
CA ASP A 165 -14.02 -23.71 3.74
C ASP A 165 -12.88 -24.54 3.11
N GLU A 166 -11.62 -24.19 3.38
CA GLU A 166 -10.48 -24.73 2.65
C GLU A 166 -9.92 -26.05 3.26
N ARG A 167 -9.81 -27.11 2.45
CA ARG A 167 -9.27 -28.43 2.86
C ARG A 167 -7.76 -28.45 3.15
N SER A 168 -7.01 -27.42 2.75
CA SER A 168 -5.54 -27.43 2.89
C SER A 168 -5.09 -26.99 4.30
N ILE A 169 -4.33 -27.87 4.96
CA ILE A 169 -3.87 -27.68 6.35
C ILE A 169 -2.96 -26.45 6.47
N GLY A 170 -2.11 -26.19 5.47
CA GLY A 170 -1.17 -25.05 5.47
C GLY A 170 -1.88 -23.69 5.47
N LEU A 171 -2.97 -23.55 4.71
CA LEU A 171 -3.75 -22.31 4.68
C LEU A 171 -4.51 -22.08 5.99
N ARG A 172 -4.99 -23.14 6.65
CA ARG A 172 -5.61 -23.04 7.99
C ARG A 172 -4.61 -22.55 9.03
N VAL A 173 -3.44 -23.17 9.11
CA VAL A 173 -2.37 -22.76 10.03
C VAL A 173 -1.91 -21.32 9.75
N GLY A 174 -1.71 -20.97 8.48
CA GLY A 174 -1.35 -19.61 8.08
C GLY A 174 -2.41 -18.58 8.49
N SER A 175 -3.69 -18.93 8.40
CA SER A 175 -4.79 -18.05 8.78
C SER A 175 -4.87 -17.85 10.29
N TYR A 176 -4.64 -18.90 11.09
CA TYR A 176 -4.54 -18.78 12.55
C TYR A 176 -3.33 -17.92 12.96
N LEU A 177 -2.18 -18.08 12.30
CA LEU A 177 -1.00 -17.24 12.53
C LEU A 177 -1.28 -15.78 12.20
N LEU A 178 -1.93 -15.50 11.06
CA LEU A 178 -2.31 -14.16 10.65
C LEU A 178 -3.24 -13.50 11.67
N VAL A 179 -4.27 -14.22 12.12
CA VAL A 179 -5.20 -13.77 13.16
C VAL A 179 -4.47 -13.54 14.48
N GLY A 180 -3.59 -14.45 14.89
CA GLY A 180 -2.78 -14.31 16.11
C GLY A 180 -1.88 -13.08 16.09
N VAL A 181 -1.17 -12.83 14.99
CA VAL A 181 -0.34 -11.63 14.82
C VAL A 181 -1.20 -10.37 14.84
N PHE A 182 -2.37 -10.40 14.21
CA PHE A 182 -3.31 -9.28 14.23
C PHE A 182 -3.79 -8.97 15.67
N LEU A 183 -4.25 -9.99 16.41
CA LEU A 183 -4.67 -9.85 17.81
C LEU A 183 -3.52 -9.37 18.70
N LEU A 184 -2.31 -9.89 18.49
CA LEU A 184 -1.12 -9.46 19.23
C LEU A 184 -0.79 -7.99 18.96
N ALA A 185 -0.91 -7.54 17.71
CA ALA A 185 -0.73 -6.13 17.35
C ALA A 185 -1.79 -5.24 18.04
N VAL A 186 -3.06 -5.66 18.06
CA VAL A 186 -4.13 -4.92 18.75
C VAL A 186 -3.94 -4.90 20.27
N ALA A 187 -3.58 -6.03 20.88
CA ALA A 187 -3.30 -6.11 22.31
C ALA A 187 -2.08 -5.24 22.70
N TYR A 188 -1.02 -5.28 21.89
CA TYR A 188 0.12 -4.40 22.06
C TYR A 188 -0.27 -2.91 21.92
N TRP A 189 -1.23 -2.59 21.05
CA TRP A 189 -1.76 -1.23 20.94
C TRP A 189 -2.56 -0.78 22.16
N TYR A 190 -3.36 -1.67 22.77
CA TYR A 190 -4.13 -1.33 23.97
C TYR A 190 -3.28 -1.20 25.23
N ARG A 191 -2.14 -1.92 25.35
CA ARG A 191 -1.25 -1.78 26.52
C ARG A 191 -0.60 -0.39 26.66
N ALA A 192 -0.64 0.43 25.60
CA ALA A 192 0.01 1.73 25.57
C ALA A 192 -0.88 2.89 26.05
N VAL A 193 -2.11 2.61 26.48
CA VAL A 193 -2.95 3.55 27.22
C VAL A 193 -2.67 3.30 28.70
N PRO A 194 -1.97 4.20 29.42
CA PRO A 194 -1.86 4.09 30.87
C PRO A 194 -3.27 4.21 31.46
N ASP A 195 -3.60 3.37 32.43
CA ASP A 195 -4.87 3.38 33.15
C ASP A 195 -5.13 4.77 33.75
N ALA A 196 -5.92 5.58 33.05
CA ALA A 196 -6.30 6.93 33.46
C ALA A 196 -7.59 6.93 34.29
N GLU A 197 -7.80 5.89 35.10
CA GLU A 197 -9.01 5.71 35.93
C GLU A 197 -8.68 5.44 37.41
N GLU A 198 -7.52 5.91 37.90
CA GLU A 198 -7.21 5.88 39.33
C GLU A 198 -7.06 7.30 39.93
N GLN A 199 -7.93 8.23 39.52
CA GLN A 199 -8.10 9.53 40.16
C GLN A 199 -9.58 9.94 40.21
N GLN A 200 -10.38 9.16 40.95
CA GLN A 200 -11.63 9.68 41.53
C GLN A 200 -11.29 10.38 42.86
N PRO A 201 -11.38 11.71 42.97
CA PRO A 201 -11.33 12.35 44.28
C PRO A 201 -12.60 11.96 45.04
N ARG A 202 -12.44 11.35 46.22
CA ARG A 202 -13.55 11.16 47.17
C ARG A 202 -14.15 12.53 47.48
N PRO A 203 -15.47 12.74 47.31
CA PRO A 203 -16.12 13.89 47.90
C PRO A 203 -16.05 13.78 49.43
N ALA A 204 -15.71 14.91 50.07
CA ALA A 204 -15.60 15.08 51.51
C ALA A 204 -16.94 14.91 52.24
#